data_AF-A0A8C4X0W5-F1
#
_entry.id   AF-A0A8C4X0W5-F1
#
_cell.length_a   1.000
_cell.length_b   1.000
_cell.length_c   1.000
_cell.angle_alpha   90.00
_cell.angle_beta   90.00
_cell.angle_gamma   90.00
#
_symmetry.space_group_name_H-M   'P 1'
#
loop_
_entity.id
_entity.type
_entity.pdbx_description
1 polymer ?
#
loop_
_entity_poly.entity_id
_entity_poly.type
_entity_poly.pdbx_seq_one_letter_code
_entity_poly.pdbx_strand_id
1 'polypeptide(L)'
;MLQILKSVKHGSVRCMSYTCTIGHLWCAAVGATTTIYTVEADGDPNHDFVSGTDGEAGEKQYLIKWKGWSHIHNTWETEETLRQQNVRGMKKLENFLKKEEEIRQWLIPATPEDVEYYNCQQEMSMELYKHYQVVERVIAMKTSKSAPSHSDFPSHSTLKSSSGHPDYLVKWQGLPYSECSWEDGALISIKSQCHIDAFHARNRSRTIPSRDCKTFWVCSHAKVKSQSYHQADEK
;
A
#
# COMPACT_ATOMS: atom_id res chain seq x y z
N MET A 1 3.55 -15.44 6.14
CA MET A 1 3.52 -16.08 4.81
C MET A 1 3.70 -14.96 3.80
N LEU A 2 4.74 -15.04 2.98
CA LEU A 2 5.10 -14.00 2.04
C LEU A 2 4.14 -14.00 0.84
N GLN A 3 3.92 -12.88 0.19
CA GLN A 3 3.44 -12.81 -1.18
C GLN A 3 4.35 -11.83 -1.92
N ILE A 4 4.94 -12.27 -3.03
CA ILE A 4 5.87 -11.43 -3.80
C ILE A 4 5.04 -10.71 -4.85
N LEU A 5 5.11 -9.38 -4.86
CA LEU A 5 4.32 -8.55 -5.76
C LEU A 5 5.08 -8.20 -7.04
N LYS A 6 6.39 -7.98 -6.92
CA LYS A 6 7.29 -7.71 -8.04
C LYS A 6 8.74 -8.03 -7.68
N SER A 7 9.58 -8.16 -8.69
CA SER A 7 11.04 -8.18 -8.54
C SER A 7 11.66 -7.18 -9.49
N VAL A 8 12.77 -6.57 -9.07
CA VAL A 8 13.58 -5.69 -9.90
C VAL A 8 15.02 -6.21 -9.86
N LYS A 9 15.61 -6.38 -11.04
CA LYS A 9 17.05 -6.55 -11.20
C LYS A 9 17.63 -5.22 -11.68
N HIS A 10 18.45 -4.63 -10.84
CA HIS A 10 19.32 -3.55 -11.24
C HIS A 10 20.45 -4.12 -12.11
N GLY A 11 20.79 -3.46 -13.23
CA GLY A 11 21.60 -4.03 -14.31
C GLY A 11 23.02 -4.50 -13.92
N SER A 12 23.52 -5.53 -14.61
CA SER A 12 24.80 -6.22 -14.35
C SER A 12 25.84 -5.93 -15.42
N VAL A 13 27.06 -5.55 -15.03
CA VAL A 13 28.28 -5.81 -15.80
C VAL A 13 29.38 -6.31 -14.85
N ARG A 14 30.03 -7.43 -15.20
CA ARG A 14 31.21 -7.95 -14.49
C ARG A 14 32.31 -6.89 -14.48
N CYS A 15 32.96 -6.64 -13.33
CA CYS A 15 34.39 -6.91 -13.24
C CYS A 15 34.93 -6.91 -11.81
N MET A 16 36.15 -7.43 -11.73
CA MET A 16 36.93 -7.75 -10.57
C MET A 16 37.47 -6.52 -9.81
N SER A 17 37.70 -6.79 -8.52
CA SER A 17 38.91 -6.43 -7.76
C SER A 17 39.10 -5.02 -7.20
N TYR A 18 39.61 -5.05 -5.96
CA TYR A 18 40.33 -4.04 -5.18
C TYR A 18 39.52 -3.17 -4.21
N THR A 19 39.48 -3.68 -2.98
CA THR A 19 39.74 -2.99 -1.69
C THR A 19 39.50 -1.49 -1.60
N CYS A 20 38.57 -1.07 -0.74
CA CYS A 20 38.68 0.21 -0.04
C CYS A 20 38.06 0.12 1.36
N THR A 21 38.89 0.45 2.35
CA THR A 21 38.59 0.50 3.79
C THR A 21 37.89 1.81 4.17
N ILE A 22 37.06 1.73 5.22
CA ILE A 22 36.41 2.79 6.00
C ILE A 22 34.93 3.07 5.61
N GLY A 23 34.04 2.34 6.29
CA GLY A 23 32.98 3.00 7.07
C GLY A 23 31.66 3.38 6.40
N HIS A 24 31.45 3.10 5.11
CA HIS A 24 30.12 3.19 4.49
C HIS A 24 29.76 1.84 3.91
N LEU A 25 29.03 1.03 4.70
CA LEU A 25 28.19 0.00 4.11
C LEU A 25 27.24 0.76 3.18
N TRP A 26 27.38 0.56 1.87
CA TRP A 26 26.25 0.72 0.96
C TRP A 26 25.20 -0.28 1.43
N CYS A 27 24.38 0.16 2.38
CA CYS A 27 23.23 -0.60 2.85
C CYS A 27 22.34 -0.72 1.63
N ALA A 28 22.23 -1.94 1.09
CA ALA A 28 21.19 -2.25 0.11
C ALA A 28 19.88 -1.63 0.59
N ALA A 29 19.17 -0.92 -0.29
CA ALA A 29 17.89 -0.29 0.03
C ALA A 29 16.82 -1.38 0.26
N VAL A 30 16.80 -1.95 1.46
CA VAL A 30 15.95 -3.07 1.88
C VAL A 30 15.36 -2.81 3.26
N GLY A 31 14.27 -3.48 3.59
CA GLY A 31 13.66 -3.40 4.91
C GLY A 31 12.74 -2.19 5.11
N ALA A 32 12.54 -1.80 6.36
CA ALA A 32 11.51 -0.84 6.77
C ALA A 32 11.65 0.56 6.15
N THR A 33 12.87 0.98 5.81
CA THR A 33 13.15 2.26 5.16
C THR A 33 12.56 2.37 3.75
N THR A 34 12.22 1.22 3.15
CA THR A 34 11.68 1.15 1.79
C THR A 34 10.15 1.12 1.72
N THR A 35 9.49 1.23 2.88
CA THR A 35 8.02 1.36 2.92
C THR A 35 7.58 2.68 2.31
N ILE A 36 6.38 2.72 1.73
CA ILE A 36 5.89 3.90 1.01
C ILE A 36 5.90 5.17 1.87
N TYR A 37 5.54 5.06 3.15
CA TYR A 37 5.47 6.20 4.05
C TYR A 37 6.84 6.67 4.53
N THR A 38 7.83 5.79 4.63
CA THR A 38 9.21 6.20 4.93
C THR A 38 9.85 6.84 3.70
N VAL A 39 9.59 6.30 2.50
CA VAL A 39 10.04 6.91 1.25
C VAL A 39 9.40 8.29 1.03
N GLU A 40 8.11 8.45 1.33
CA GLU A 40 7.41 9.74 1.24
C GLU A 40 7.95 10.77 2.25
N ALA A 41 8.45 10.34 3.41
CA ALA A 41 8.95 11.22 4.47
C ALA A 41 10.44 11.56 4.34
N ASP A 42 11.29 10.55 4.08
CA ASP A 42 12.74 10.63 4.15
C ASP A 42 13.42 10.56 2.76
N GLY A 43 12.66 10.25 1.70
CA GLY A 43 13.15 10.06 0.33
C GLY A 43 13.39 8.59 -0.04
N ASP A 44 13.41 8.29 -1.35
CA ASP A 44 13.64 6.92 -1.82
C ASP A 44 15.13 6.56 -1.68
N PRO A 45 15.50 5.54 -0.88
CA PRO A 45 16.88 5.10 -0.77
C PRO A 45 17.46 4.55 -2.10
N ASN A 46 16.62 4.29 -3.11
CA ASN A 46 17.04 3.91 -4.46
C ASN A 46 17.07 5.07 -5.47
N HIS A 47 16.79 6.31 -5.07
CA HIS A 47 16.58 7.44 -5.98
C HIS A 47 17.76 7.70 -6.92
N ASP A 48 18.99 7.58 -6.42
CA ASP A 48 20.21 7.91 -7.16
C ASP A 48 20.84 6.70 -7.86
N PHE A 49 20.18 5.53 -7.85
CA PHE A 49 20.70 4.35 -8.52
C PHE A 49 20.58 4.49 -10.05
N VAL A 50 21.66 4.94 -10.69
CA VAL A 50 21.80 4.96 -12.14
C VAL A 50 22.44 3.65 -12.60
N SER A 51 21.67 2.83 -13.32
CA SER A 51 22.21 1.62 -13.94
C SER A 51 23.24 1.99 -15.00
N GLY A 52 24.53 1.94 -14.65
CA GLY A 52 25.62 2.00 -15.63
C GLY A 52 26.78 2.96 -15.33
N THR A 53 26.80 3.72 -14.23
CA THR A 53 27.89 4.68 -13.99
C THR A 53 29.09 4.15 -13.21
N ASP A 54 28.97 3.15 -12.32
CA ASP A 54 30.12 2.80 -11.44
C ASP A 54 30.32 1.31 -11.13
N GLY A 55 30.01 0.39 -12.06
CA GLY A 55 30.41 -1.03 -11.91
C GLY A 55 29.78 -1.78 -10.71
N GLU A 56 28.94 -1.12 -9.92
CA GLU A 56 28.20 -1.74 -8.83
C GLU A 56 27.02 -2.52 -9.40
N ALA A 57 27.15 -3.85 -9.37
CA ALA A 57 26.06 -4.74 -9.71
C ALA A 57 24.98 -4.62 -8.64
N GLY A 58 23.86 -3.99 -8.99
CA GLY A 58 22.74 -3.89 -8.06
C GLY A 58 22.14 -5.28 -7.75
N GLU A 59 21.72 -5.47 -6.50
CA GLU A 59 21.19 -6.74 -6.03
C GLU A 59 19.75 -6.95 -6.53
N LYS A 60 19.36 -8.22 -6.74
CA LYS A 60 17.98 -8.56 -7.08
C LYS A 60 17.09 -8.40 -5.84
N GLN A 61 16.15 -7.48 -5.93
CA GLN A 61 15.21 -7.18 -4.85
C GLN A 61 13.80 -7.64 -5.21
N TYR A 62 13.00 -7.89 -4.17
CA TYR A 62 11.62 -8.36 -4.25
C TYR A 62 10.74 -7.51 -3.36
N LEU A 63 9.62 -7.03 -3.89
CA LEU A 63 8.62 -6.34 -3.07
C LEU A 63 7.75 -7.38 -2.38
N ILE A 64 7.84 -7.41 -1.05
CA ILE A 64 7.18 -8.41 -0.21
C ILE A 64 5.91 -7.84 0.41
N LYS A 65 4.80 -8.51 0.16
CA LYS A 65 3.57 -8.39 0.93
C LYS A 65 3.60 -9.34 2.12
N TRP A 66 3.59 -8.77 3.31
CA TRP A 66 3.64 -9.49 4.57
C TRP A 66 2.26 -10.01 5.00
N LYS A 67 2.22 -11.20 5.62
CA LYS A 67 0.98 -11.77 6.17
C LYS A 67 0.55 -10.99 7.40
N GLY A 68 -0.72 -10.63 7.48
CA GLY A 68 -1.30 -9.87 8.57
C GLY A 68 -1.25 -8.37 8.30
N TRP A 69 -0.16 -7.88 7.72
CA TRP A 69 0.04 -6.46 7.42
C TRP A 69 -0.75 -5.99 6.20
N SER A 70 -1.14 -4.73 6.13
CA SER A 70 -1.73 -4.12 4.93
C SER A 70 -0.66 -3.84 3.86
N HIS A 71 -1.08 -3.48 2.64
CA HIS A 71 -0.15 -3.27 1.51
C HIS A 71 0.77 -2.04 1.69
N ILE A 72 0.46 -1.11 2.59
CA ILE A 72 1.30 0.07 2.84
C ILE A 72 2.63 -0.30 3.52
N HIS A 73 2.70 -1.46 4.17
CA HIS A 73 3.89 -1.95 4.87
C HIS A 73 4.73 -2.89 4.02
N ASN A 74 4.49 -2.94 2.72
CA ASN A 74 5.32 -3.76 1.83
C ASN A 74 6.75 -3.19 1.83
N THR A 75 7.73 -4.08 1.93
CA THR A 75 9.14 -3.71 1.93
C THR A 75 9.84 -4.39 0.76
N TRP A 76 10.88 -3.74 0.25
CA TRP A 76 11.84 -4.35 -0.64
C TRP A 76 12.80 -5.19 0.19
N GLU A 77 12.98 -6.44 -0.21
CA GLU A 77 13.87 -7.40 0.45
C GLU A 77 14.68 -8.16 -0.60
N THR A 78 15.84 -8.66 -0.18
CA THR A 78 16.68 -9.58 -0.95
C THR A 78 16.46 -11.01 -0.48
N GLU A 79 16.94 -11.99 -1.25
CA GLU A 79 16.90 -13.38 -0.78
C GLU A 79 17.70 -13.57 0.52
N GLU A 80 18.84 -12.86 0.64
CA GLU A 80 19.69 -12.92 1.82
C GLU A 80 19.00 -12.37 3.07
N THR A 81 18.42 -11.17 2.99
CA THR A 81 17.70 -10.55 4.12
C THR A 81 16.52 -11.40 4.60
N LEU A 82 15.77 -11.99 3.66
CA LEU A 82 14.69 -12.93 4.01
C LEU A 82 15.21 -14.18 4.73
N ARG A 83 16.34 -14.74 4.29
CA ARG A 83 16.99 -15.89 4.95
C ARG A 83 17.51 -15.51 6.34
N GLN A 84 18.16 -14.37 6.49
CA GLN A 84 18.70 -13.86 7.75
C GLN A 84 17.59 -13.64 8.79
N GLN A 85 16.45 -13.06 8.37
CA GLN A 85 15.27 -12.87 9.22
C GLN A 85 14.53 -14.18 9.54
N ASN A 86 14.95 -15.31 8.96
CA ASN A 86 14.35 -16.63 9.12
C ASN A 86 12.83 -16.64 8.87
N VAL A 87 12.40 -15.96 7.80
CA VAL A 87 10.98 -15.76 7.51
C VAL A 87 10.29 -17.05 7.07
N ARG A 88 9.05 -17.24 7.52
CA ARG A 88 8.23 -18.37 7.08
C ARG A 88 7.67 -18.14 5.67
N GLY A 89 7.94 -19.07 4.77
CA GLY A 89 7.34 -19.11 3.43
C GLY A 89 8.34 -18.94 2.27
N MET A 90 9.63 -19.21 2.47
CA MET A 90 10.67 -19.17 1.43
C MET A 90 10.31 -19.97 0.17
N LYS A 91 9.51 -21.04 0.28
CA LYS A 91 9.05 -21.81 -0.89
C LYS A 91 8.30 -20.96 -1.92
N LYS A 92 7.64 -19.89 -1.50
CA LYS A 92 6.97 -18.97 -2.42
C LYS A 92 7.96 -18.14 -3.24
N LEU A 93 9.12 -17.80 -2.67
CA LEU A 93 10.20 -17.15 -3.40
C LEU A 93 10.79 -18.06 -4.46
N GLU A 94 11.04 -19.33 -4.12
CA GLU A 94 11.50 -20.34 -5.08
C GLU A 94 10.51 -20.51 -6.24
N ASN A 95 9.21 -20.62 -5.93
CA ASN A 95 8.17 -20.76 -6.95
C ASN A 95 8.06 -19.51 -7.83
N PHE A 96 8.19 -18.31 -7.24
CA PHE A 96 8.20 -17.04 -7.98
C PHE A 96 9.40 -16.97 -8.93
N LEU A 97 10.60 -17.29 -8.45
CA LEU A 97 11.82 -17.31 -9.25
C LEU A 97 11.73 -18.28 -10.42
N LYS A 98 11.20 -19.48 -10.16
CA LYS A 98 10.97 -20.47 -11.22
C LYS A 98 10.01 -19.93 -12.28
N LYS A 99 8.89 -19.31 -11.85
CA LYS A 99 7.91 -18.72 -12.76
C LYS A 99 8.50 -17.55 -13.57
N GLU A 100 9.31 -16.70 -12.96
CA GLU A 100 10.01 -15.63 -13.69
C GLU A 100 10.94 -16.17 -14.75
N GLU A 101 11.69 -17.24 -14.45
CA GLU A 101 12.57 -17.87 -15.44
C GLU A 101 11.77 -18.51 -16.57
N GLU A 102 10.66 -19.20 -16.26
CA GLU A 102 9.74 -19.75 -17.27
C GLU A 102 9.18 -18.64 -18.18
N ILE A 103 8.75 -17.51 -17.62
CA ILE A 103 8.28 -16.34 -18.39
C ILE A 103 9.41 -15.76 -19.24
N ARG A 104 10.62 -15.60 -18.67
CA ARG A 104 11.78 -15.05 -19.39
C ARG A 104 12.13 -15.91 -20.60
N GLN A 105 12.10 -17.23 -20.46
CA GLN A 105 12.35 -18.15 -21.56
C GLN A 105 11.25 -18.10 -22.63
N TRP A 106 9.99 -17.92 -22.21
CA TRP A 106 8.86 -17.74 -23.14
C TRP A 106 8.92 -16.42 -23.91
N LEU A 107 9.41 -15.34 -23.29
CA LEU A 107 9.53 -14.02 -23.92
C LEU A 107 10.60 -13.96 -25.02
N ILE A 108 11.63 -14.83 -24.98
CA ILE A 108 12.72 -14.82 -25.97
C ILE A 108 12.20 -15.06 -27.40
N PRO A 109 11.39 -16.11 -27.67
CA PRO A 109 10.82 -16.35 -29.00
C PRO A 109 9.44 -15.70 -29.23
N ALA A 110 8.90 -14.93 -28.27
CA ALA A 110 7.55 -14.38 -28.37
C ALA A 110 7.43 -13.33 -29.49
N THR A 111 6.23 -13.20 -30.08
CA THR A 111 5.99 -12.14 -31.07
C THR A 111 5.87 -10.77 -30.38
N PRO A 112 6.09 -9.66 -31.10
CA PRO A 112 5.92 -8.32 -30.54
C PRO A 112 4.54 -8.09 -29.93
N GLU A 113 3.48 -8.67 -30.52
CA GLU A 113 2.10 -8.57 -30.01
C GLU A 113 1.93 -9.31 -28.69
N ASP A 114 2.52 -10.50 -28.55
CA ASP A 114 2.51 -11.27 -27.31
C ASP A 114 3.29 -10.56 -26.18
N VAL A 115 4.42 -9.94 -26.53
CA VAL A 115 5.22 -9.13 -25.60
C VAL A 115 4.44 -7.91 -25.13
N GLU A 116 3.77 -7.20 -26.05
CA GLU A 116 2.95 -6.04 -25.71
C GLU A 116 1.78 -6.43 -24.81
N TYR A 117 1.07 -7.51 -25.14
CA TYR A 117 0.00 -8.03 -24.31
C TYR A 117 0.49 -8.34 -22.88
N TYR A 118 1.65 -8.99 -22.75
CA TYR A 118 2.26 -9.24 -21.45
C TYR A 118 2.57 -7.95 -20.69
N ASN A 119 3.14 -6.94 -21.34
CA ASN A 119 3.46 -5.65 -20.72
C ASN A 119 2.19 -4.95 -20.21
N CYS A 120 1.13 -4.91 -21.02
CA CYS A 120 -0.16 -4.32 -20.61
C CYS A 120 -0.73 -5.02 -19.37
N GLN A 121 -0.66 -6.37 -19.30
CA GLN A 121 -1.13 -7.12 -18.13
C GLN A 121 -0.33 -6.81 -16.87
N GLN A 122 0.98 -6.64 -17.02
CA GLN A 122 1.86 -6.26 -15.91
C GLN A 122 1.56 -4.85 -15.42
N GLU A 123 1.37 -3.88 -16.33
CA GLU A 123 1.01 -2.51 -15.98
C GLU A 123 -0.33 -2.43 -15.25
N MET A 124 -1.37 -3.07 -15.78
CA MET A 124 -2.68 -3.15 -15.13
C MET A 124 -2.59 -3.75 -13.72
N SER A 125 -1.78 -4.80 -13.55
CA SER A 125 -1.54 -5.40 -12.23
C SER A 125 -0.80 -4.46 -11.28
N MET A 126 0.20 -3.72 -11.78
CA MET A 126 0.93 -2.74 -10.98
C MET A 126 0.04 -1.58 -10.54
N GLU A 127 -0.83 -1.08 -11.41
CA GLU A 127 -1.81 -0.06 -11.06
C GLU A 127 -2.74 -0.56 -9.95
N LEU A 128 -3.24 -1.79 -10.05
CA LEU A 128 -4.07 -2.38 -9.01
C LEU A 128 -3.35 -2.43 -7.65
N TYR A 129 -2.07 -2.80 -7.62
CA TYR A 129 -1.28 -2.81 -6.37
C TYR A 129 -1.01 -1.41 -5.80
N LYS A 130 -1.00 -0.36 -6.62
CA LYS A 130 -0.96 1.03 -6.14
C LYS A 130 -2.25 1.37 -5.40
N HIS A 131 -3.40 0.99 -5.95
CA HIS A 131 -4.70 1.23 -5.30
C HIS A 131 -4.82 0.54 -3.94
N TYR A 132 -4.26 -0.67 -3.76
CA TYR A 132 -4.29 -1.37 -2.47
C TYR A 132 -3.59 -0.63 -1.33
N GLN A 133 -2.78 0.38 -1.63
CA GLN A 133 -2.08 1.23 -0.66
C GLN A 133 -2.82 2.55 -0.38
N VAL A 134 -3.93 2.80 -1.08
CA VAL A 134 -4.75 4.01 -0.94
C VAL A 134 -5.91 3.74 0.02
N VAL A 135 -6.07 4.66 0.97
CA VAL A 135 -7.21 4.66 1.90
C VAL A 135 -8.48 5.03 1.13
N GLU A 136 -9.50 4.18 1.17
CA GLU A 136 -10.82 4.49 0.61
C GLU A 136 -11.75 5.05 1.69
N ARG A 137 -11.72 4.46 2.89
CA ARG A 137 -12.62 4.86 3.98
C ARG A 137 -12.07 4.48 5.34
N VAL A 138 -12.15 5.41 6.30
CA VAL A 138 -12.02 5.10 7.73
C VAL A 138 -13.36 4.58 8.25
N ILE A 139 -13.36 3.37 8.81
CA ILE A 139 -14.56 2.66 9.29
C ILE A 139 -14.79 2.90 10.77
N ALA A 140 -13.75 2.76 11.59
CA ALA A 140 -13.83 2.84 13.04
C ALA A 140 -12.57 3.49 13.61
N MET A 141 -12.68 3.93 14.86
CA MET A 141 -11.58 4.54 15.62
C MET A 141 -11.46 3.82 16.95
N LYS A 142 -10.23 3.52 17.36
CA LYS A 142 -9.89 2.89 18.63
C LYS A 142 -8.94 3.80 19.40
N THR A 143 -9.28 4.11 20.65
CA THR A 143 -8.41 4.91 21.52
C THR A 143 -7.64 3.99 22.46
N SER A 144 -6.48 4.43 22.96
CA SER A 144 -5.66 3.68 23.91
C SER A 144 -6.36 3.31 25.23
N LYS A 145 -7.49 3.96 25.54
CA LYS A 145 -8.34 3.67 26.72
C LYS A 145 -9.42 2.63 26.45
N SER A 146 -9.65 2.25 25.20
CA SER A 146 -10.63 1.22 24.87
C SER A 146 -10.10 -0.15 25.27
N ALA A 147 -10.94 -0.94 25.95
CA ALA A 147 -10.62 -2.32 26.31
C ALA A 147 -10.16 -3.11 25.06
N PRO A 148 -9.32 -4.16 25.21
CA PRO A 148 -8.92 -5.00 24.09
C PRO A 148 -10.16 -5.65 23.48
N SER A 149 -10.74 -4.99 22.47
CA SER A 149 -11.75 -5.55 21.61
C SER A 149 -11.10 -6.70 20.85
N HIS A 150 -11.69 -7.89 20.96
CA HIS A 150 -11.35 -9.03 20.13
C HIS A 150 -11.84 -8.73 18.70
N SER A 151 -11.08 -7.92 17.96
CA SER A 151 -11.35 -7.67 16.55
C SER A 151 -10.68 -8.74 15.71
N ASP A 152 -11.42 -9.30 14.75
CA ASP A 152 -10.87 -10.26 13.78
C ASP A 152 -9.89 -9.61 12.77
N PHE A 153 -9.83 -8.28 12.76
CA PHE A 153 -8.92 -7.51 11.90
C PHE A 153 -7.52 -7.41 12.52
N PRO A 154 -6.46 -7.56 11.70
CA PRO A 154 -5.08 -7.39 12.15
C PRO A 154 -4.83 -6.01 12.75
N SER A 155 -4.03 -5.97 13.81
CA SER A 155 -3.56 -4.75 14.47
C SER A 155 -2.05 -4.80 14.61
N HIS A 156 -1.38 -3.79 14.07
CA HIS A 156 0.08 -3.71 14.02
C HIS A 156 0.69 -2.65 14.93
N SER A 157 -0.16 -1.81 15.55
CA SER A 157 0.23 -0.91 16.63
C SER A 157 0.74 -1.72 17.83
N THR A 158 1.97 -1.45 18.25
CA THR A 158 2.67 -2.13 19.35
C THR A 158 2.09 -1.73 20.72
N LEU A 159 0.92 -2.27 21.08
CA LEU A 159 0.31 -2.25 22.44
C LEU A 159 0.11 -0.88 23.13
N LYS A 160 0.64 0.22 22.60
CA LYS A 160 0.43 1.62 22.99
C LYS A 160 0.69 2.46 21.73
N SER A 161 -0.29 3.20 21.22
CA SER A 161 -0.03 4.22 20.18
C SER A 161 1.04 5.16 20.73
N SER A 162 2.27 5.02 20.26
CA SER A 162 3.43 5.80 20.70
C SER A 162 3.26 7.29 20.39
N SER A 163 2.40 7.59 19.43
CA SER A 163 2.12 8.90 18.87
C SER A 163 1.04 9.68 19.63
N GLY A 164 0.30 9.05 20.55
CA GLY A 164 -0.86 9.68 21.21
C GLY A 164 -2.09 9.88 20.30
N HIS A 165 -2.00 9.50 19.04
CA HIS A 165 -3.13 9.47 18.10
C HIS A 165 -3.98 8.20 18.30
N PRO A 166 -5.29 8.24 18.01
CA PRO A 166 -6.11 7.03 17.98
C PRO A 166 -5.80 6.18 16.76
N ASP A 167 -5.93 4.87 16.89
CA ASP A 167 -5.81 3.95 15.75
C ASP A 167 -7.11 3.97 14.93
N TYR A 168 -7.01 3.80 13.62
CA TYR A 168 -8.15 3.79 12.71
C TYR A 168 -8.25 2.46 11.97
N LEU A 169 -9.47 1.93 11.85
CA LEU A 169 -9.76 0.78 11.00
C LEU A 169 -9.98 1.27 9.58
N VAL A 170 -9.08 0.87 8.68
CA VAL A 170 -8.99 1.37 7.32
C VAL A 170 -9.57 0.37 6.32
N LYS A 171 -10.42 0.87 5.41
CA LYS A 171 -10.84 0.19 4.19
C LYS A 171 -9.93 0.62 3.05
N TRP A 172 -9.29 -0.36 2.42
CA TRP A 172 -8.35 -0.16 1.31
C TRP A 172 -9.07 -0.15 -0.04
N GLN A 173 -8.65 0.73 -0.95
CA GLN A 173 -9.19 0.80 -2.30
C GLN A 173 -8.89 -0.49 -3.05
N GLY A 174 -9.89 -1.05 -3.75
CA GLY A 174 -9.72 -2.28 -4.54
C GLY A 174 -9.66 -3.58 -3.74
N LEU A 175 -9.71 -3.53 -2.40
CA LEU A 175 -9.78 -4.71 -1.53
C LEU A 175 -11.15 -4.85 -0.85
N PRO A 176 -11.59 -6.08 -0.55
CA PRO A 176 -12.84 -6.33 0.16
C PRO A 176 -12.74 -5.94 1.65
N TYR A 177 -13.89 -5.82 2.32
CA TYR A 177 -13.96 -5.46 3.75
C TYR A 177 -13.22 -6.43 4.68
N SER A 178 -13.04 -7.70 4.28
CA SER A 178 -12.27 -8.68 5.06
C SER A 178 -10.79 -8.32 5.20
N GLU A 179 -10.26 -7.50 4.29
CA GLU A 179 -8.86 -7.06 4.29
C GLU A 179 -8.67 -5.71 5.01
N CYS A 180 -9.67 -5.23 5.75
CA CYS A 180 -9.49 -4.04 6.58
C CYS A 180 -8.44 -4.30 7.68
N SER A 181 -7.69 -3.27 8.04
CA SER A 181 -6.64 -3.35 9.05
C SER A 181 -6.66 -2.14 9.97
N TRP A 182 -6.22 -2.34 11.22
CA TRP A 182 -6.01 -1.24 12.16
C TRP A 182 -4.65 -0.60 11.92
N GLU A 183 -4.68 0.69 11.63
CA GLU A 183 -3.51 1.50 11.31
C GLU A 183 -3.32 2.63 12.31
N ASP A 184 -2.07 3.04 12.53
CA ASP A 184 -1.73 4.14 13.44
C ASP A 184 -2.28 5.47 12.92
N GLY A 185 -2.85 6.26 13.82
CA GLY A 185 -3.49 7.52 13.46
C GLY A 185 -2.52 8.57 12.93
N ALA A 186 -1.27 8.58 13.40
CA ALA A 186 -0.28 9.53 12.88
C ALA A 186 0.04 9.20 11.42
N LEU A 187 0.26 7.91 11.11
CA LEU A 187 0.50 7.46 9.74
C LEU A 187 -0.65 7.81 8.78
N ILE A 188 -1.90 7.51 9.17
CA ILE A 188 -3.07 7.80 8.31
C ILE A 188 -3.32 9.30 8.18
N SER A 189 -3.04 10.09 9.22
CA SER A 189 -3.23 11.54 9.18
C SER A 189 -2.32 12.22 8.15
N ILE A 190 -1.07 11.78 8.03
CA ILE A 190 -0.11 12.31 7.06
C ILE A 190 -0.57 11.99 5.64
N LYS A 191 -1.01 10.75 5.39
CA LYS A 191 -1.34 10.27 4.03
C LYS A 191 -2.74 10.67 3.56
N SER A 192 -3.72 10.78 4.47
CA SER A 192 -5.14 10.79 4.10
C SER A 192 -6.05 11.46 5.14
N GLN A 193 -5.69 12.67 5.57
CA GLN A 193 -6.48 13.44 6.55
C GLN A 193 -7.95 13.65 6.14
N CYS A 194 -8.22 13.84 4.84
CA CYS A 194 -9.59 14.04 4.34
C CYS A 194 -10.54 12.87 4.68
N HIS A 195 -10.04 11.64 4.72
CA HIS A 195 -10.82 10.45 5.06
C HIS A 195 -11.13 10.38 6.57
N ILE A 196 -10.20 10.87 7.40
CA ILE A 196 -10.41 11.01 8.84
C ILE A 196 -11.48 12.08 9.10
N ASP A 197 -11.38 13.24 8.43
CA ASP A 197 -12.35 14.32 8.57
C ASP A 197 -13.75 13.90 8.14
N ALA A 198 -13.85 13.17 7.02
CA ALA A 198 -15.10 12.58 6.55
C ALA A 198 -15.67 11.57 7.55
N PHE A 199 -14.83 10.75 8.19
CA PHE A 199 -15.28 9.85 9.26
C PHE A 199 -15.88 10.62 10.44
N HIS A 200 -15.20 11.66 10.92
CA HIS A 200 -15.69 12.47 12.04
C HIS A 200 -16.95 13.26 11.66
N ALA A 201 -17.03 13.77 10.42
CA ALA A 201 -18.23 14.44 9.92
C ALA A 201 -19.45 13.51 9.94
N ARG A 202 -19.29 12.26 9.49
CA ARG A 202 -20.35 11.23 9.57
C ARG A 202 -20.71 10.91 11.01
N ASN A 203 -19.73 10.77 11.90
CA ASN A 203 -19.97 10.41 13.29
C ASN A 203 -20.65 11.53 14.09
N ARG A 204 -20.43 12.79 13.71
CA ARG A 204 -21.14 13.96 14.27
C ARG A 204 -22.51 14.18 13.64
N SER A 205 -22.77 13.61 12.46
CA SER A 205 -24.04 13.82 11.75
C SER A 205 -25.21 13.24 12.54
N ARG A 206 -26.28 14.03 12.66
CA ARG A 206 -27.53 13.62 13.32
C ARG A 206 -28.57 13.06 12.35
N THR A 207 -28.18 12.80 11.10
CA THR A 207 -29.07 12.27 10.03
C THR A 207 -29.25 10.76 10.09
N ILE A 208 -28.86 10.11 11.20
CA ILE A 208 -29.10 8.70 11.42
C ILE A 208 -30.61 8.53 11.67
N PRO A 209 -31.32 7.65 10.94
CA PRO A 209 -32.72 7.37 11.20
C PRO A 209 -32.89 6.97 12.67
N SER A 210 -33.56 7.81 13.46
CA SER A 210 -33.84 7.47 14.84
C SER A 210 -34.98 6.47 14.89
N ARG A 211 -34.92 5.53 15.83
CA ARG A 211 -35.98 4.55 16.06
C ARG A 211 -37.32 5.22 16.43
N ASP A 212 -37.27 6.48 16.87
CA ASP A 212 -38.44 7.29 17.22
C ASP A 212 -39.03 8.07 16.03
N CYS A 213 -38.45 7.92 14.83
CA CYS A 213 -39.04 8.47 13.61
C CYS A 213 -40.30 7.68 13.23
N LYS A 214 -41.44 8.10 13.78
CA LYS A 214 -42.75 7.61 13.35
C LYS A 214 -42.97 8.06 11.91
N THR A 215 -42.77 7.16 10.95
CA THR A 215 -43.25 7.36 9.58
C THR A 215 -44.77 7.29 9.62
N PHE A 216 -45.42 8.44 9.79
CA PHE A 216 -46.84 8.56 9.55
C PHE A 216 -47.06 8.36 8.05
N TRP A 217 -47.70 7.25 7.70
CA TRP A 217 -48.31 7.04 6.39
C TRP A 217 -49.39 8.10 6.21
N VAL A 218 -49.03 9.26 5.66
CA VAL A 218 -49.66 10.00 4.55
C VAL A 218 -48.80 11.26 4.35
N CYS A 219 -48.07 11.35 3.24
CA CYS A 219 -47.52 12.63 2.80
C CYS A 219 -47.96 12.87 1.36
N SER A 220 -48.99 13.70 1.19
CA SER A 220 -49.32 14.27 -0.12
C SER A 220 -48.12 15.08 -0.58
N HIS A 221 -47.48 14.66 -1.66
CA HIS A 221 -46.29 15.32 -2.18
C HIS A 221 -46.65 16.73 -2.64
N ALA A 222 -46.12 17.75 -1.96
CA ALA A 222 -46.21 19.12 -2.44
C ALA A 222 -45.30 19.30 -3.66
N LYS A 223 -45.85 19.88 -4.73
CA LYS A 223 -45.13 20.12 -5.99
C LYS A 223 -44.08 21.21 -5.76
N VAL A 224 -42.80 20.82 -5.74
CA VAL A 224 -41.68 21.78 -5.64
C VAL A 224 -41.59 22.56 -6.96
N LYS A 225 -41.76 23.88 -6.92
CA LYS A 225 -41.48 24.75 -8.08
C LYS A 225 -39.95 24.86 -8.23
N SER A 226 -39.43 24.46 -9.38
CA SER A 226 -38.02 24.59 -9.74
C SER A 226 -37.57 26.05 -9.67
N GLN A 227 -36.43 26.31 -9.05
CA GLN A 227 -35.79 27.62 -9.02
C GLN A 227 -35.33 28.00 -10.44
N SER A 228 -35.72 29.19 -10.90
CA SER A 228 -35.31 29.74 -12.19
C SER A 228 -33.80 30.01 -12.21
N TYR A 229 -33.08 29.41 -13.15
CA TYR A 229 -31.72 29.78 -13.47
C TYR A 229 -31.68 31.25 -13.91
N HIS A 230 -30.93 32.08 -13.21
CA HIS A 230 -30.60 33.42 -13.69
C HIS A 230 -29.62 33.27 -14.86
N GLN A 231 -30.06 33.71 -16.03
CA GLN A 231 -29.25 33.85 -17.23
C GLN A 231 -28.21 34.94 -16.96
N ALA A 232 -26.93 34.59 -17.10
CA ALA A 232 -25.83 35.53 -16.96
C ALA A 232 -25.91 36.54 -18.11
N ASP A 233 -26.04 37.82 -17.76
CA ASP A 233 -25.94 38.93 -18.71
C ASP A 233 -24.50 39.03 -19.23
N GLU A 234 -24.36 38.91 -20.53
CA GLU A 234 -23.15 39.14 -21.30
C GLU A 234 -22.94 40.66 -21.47
N LYS A 235 -21.79 41.18 -21.02
CA LYS A 235 -21.26 42.48 -21.44
C LYS A 235 -19.74 42.42 -21.54
#